data_AF-A0A3D4QRU6-F1
#
_entry.id   AF-A0A3D4QRU6-F1
#
_cell.length_a   1.000
_cell.length_b   1.000
_cell.length_c   1.000
_cell.angle_alpha   90.00
_cell.angle_beta   90.00
_cell.angle_gamma   90.00
#
_symmetry.space_group_name_H-M   'P 1'
#
loop_
_entity.id
_entity.type
_entity.pdbx_description
1 polymer ?
#
loop_
_entity_poly.entity_id
_entity_poly.type
_entity_poly.pdbx_seq_one_letter_code
_entity_poly.pdbx_strand_id
1 'polypeptide(L)'
;METKLTSKVKEYAFSLGADLVGVANIERYENAPIKMSPQGILPTAKSVIVCAIHHPDAAIELDGEVHSQIMGPYRVQYIMNSKL
;
A
#
# COMPACT_ATOMS: atom_id res chain seq x y z
N MET A 1 -9.96 -20.00 10.50
CA MET A 1 -9.60 -18.58 10.26
C MET A 1 -10.83 -17.74 10.59
N GLU A 2 -10.69 -16.66 11.35
CA GLU A 2 -11.78 -15.69 11.55
C GLU A 2 -12.05 -14.96 10.23
N THR A 3 -12.84 -15.58 9.35
CA THR A 3 -13.21 -15.04 8.04
C THR A 3 -13.94 -13.71 8.16
N LYS A 4 -14.60 -13.47 9.30
CA LYS A 4 -15.44 -12.30 9.55
C LYS A 4 -14.64 -10.99 9.69
N LEU A 5 -13.47 -11.00 10.33
CA LEU A 5 -12.67 -9.78 10.49
C LEU A 5 -11.90 -9.45 9.21
N THR A 6 -11.32 -10.46 8.56
CA THR A 6 -10.62 -10.29 7.28
C THR A 6 -11.51 -9.73 6.19
N SER A 7 -12.76 -10.20 6.07
CA SER A 7 -13.70 -9.63 5.09
C SER A 7 -14.07 -8.18 5.43
N LYS A 8 -14.41 -7.90 6.69
CA LYS A 8 -14.79 -6.55 7.14
C LYS A 8 -13.69 -5.51 6.92
N VAL A 9 -12.43 -5.85 7.22
CA VAL A 9 -11.33 -4.89 7.04
C VAL A 9 -11.06 -4.61 5.57
N LYS A 10 -11.23 -5.62 4.71
CA LYS A 10 -11.13 -5.43 3.25
C LYS A 10 -12.27 -4.58 2.72
N GLU A 11 -13.51 -4.90 3.08
CA GLU A 11 -14.70 -4.12 2.71
C GLU A 11 -14.56 -2.65 3.11
N TYR A 12 -14.08 -2.40 4.33
CA TYR A 12 -13.83 -1.04 4.81
C TYR A 12 -12.72 -0.34 4.01
N ALA A 13 -11.59 -0.99 3.74
CA ALA A 13 -10.52 -0.42 2.93
C ALA A 13 -10.97 -0.10 1.49
N PHE A 14 -11.78 -0.97 0.88
CA PHE A 14 -12.40 -0.69 -0.43
C PHE A 14 -13.36 0.52 -0.35
N SER A 15 -14.14 0.64 0.73
CA SER A 15 -15.04 1.80 0.92
C SER A 15 -14.31 3.14 1.08
N LEU A 16 -13.06 3.11 1.57
CA LEU A 16 -12.23 4.30 1.69
C LEU A 16 -11.65 4.73 0.34
N GLY A 17 -11.43 3.79 -0.58
CA GLY A 17 -10.93 4.07 -1.94
C GLY A 17 -9.70 3.26 -2.35
N ALA A 18 -9.34 2.20 -1.61
CA ALA A 18 -8.34 1.25 -2.09
C ALA A 18 -8.87 0.50 -3.33
N ASP A 19 -8.01 0.28 -4.31
CA ASP A 19 -8.33 -0.51 -5.52
C ASP A 19 -8.03 -2.00 -5.31
N LEU A 20 -7.08 -2.33 -4.42
CA LEU A 20 -6.73 -3.69 -4.05
C LEU A 20 -6.32 -3.78 -2.57
N VAL A 21 -6.78 -4.83 -1.89
CA VAL A 21 -6.49 -5.05 -0.47
C VAL A 21 -6.03 -6.48 -0.19
N GLY A 22 -4.85 -6.60 0.41
CA GLY A 22 -4.21 -7.86 0.79
C GLY A 22 -4.03 -7.97 2.30
N VAL A 23 -4.03 -9.20 2.82
CA VAL A 23 -3.63 -9.48 4.21
C VAL A 23 -2.51 -10.52 4.19
N ALA A 24 -1.39 -10.17 4.82
CA ALA A 24 -0.21 -11.00 4.90
C ALA A 24 0.05 -11.52 6.30
N ASN A 25 0.35 -12.83 6.38
CA ASN A 25 0.86 -13.41 7.60
C ASN A 25 2.31 -12.97 7.81
N ILE A 26 2.72 -12.93 9.07
CA ILE A 26 3.96 -12.26 9.48
C ILE A 26 5.23 -12.95 8.97
N GLU A 27 5.18 -14.26 8.73
CA GLU A 27 6.34 -15.07 8.30
C GLU A 27 6.81 -14.69 6.90
N ARG A 28 5.97 -14.03 6.08
CA ARG A 28 6.39 -13.48 4.79
C ARG A 28 7.49 -12.42 4.89
N TYR A 29 7.71 -11.89 6.08
CA TYR A 29 8.71 -10.85 6.36
C TYR A 29 9.93 -11.37 7.12
N GLU A 30 10.16 -12.70 7.19
CA GLU A 30 11.29 -13.29 7.92
C GLU A 30 12.67 -12.74 7.47
N ASN A 31 12.80 -12.40 6.18
CA ASN A 31 14.04 -11.88 5.59
C ASN A 31 14.06 -10.34 5.50
N ALA A 32 13.05 -9.66 6.03
CA ALA A 32 13.01 -8.21 6.02
C ALA A 32 14.07 -7.64 6.99
N PRO A 33 14.83 -6.59 6.61
CA PRO A 33 15.75 -5.94 7.52
C PRO A 33 15.05 -5.51 8.81
N ILE A 34 15.68 -5.72 9.97
CA ILE A 34 15.01 -5.56 11.26
C ILE A 34 14.36 -4.18 11.46
N LYS A 35 14.96 -3.08 10.98
CA LYS A 35 14.38 -1.74 11.11
C LYS A 35 13.23 -1.46 10.12
N MET A 36 13.01 -2.34 9.16
CA MET A 36 12.00 -2.25 8.11
C MET A 36 10.96 -3.38 8.19
N SER A 37 11.16 -4.36 9.07
CA SER A 37 10.22 -5.46 9.26
C SER A 37 9.02 -5.01 10.09
N PRO A 38 7.84 -5.66 9.93
CA PRO A 38 6.67 -5.32 10.72
C PRO A 38 6.92 -5.41 12.23
N GLN A 39 7.64 -6.44 12.71
CA GLN A 39 7.99 -6.58 14.12
C GLN A 39 9.08 -5.60 14.57
N GLY A 40 9.91 -5.10 13.66
CA GLY A 40 10.82 -4.00 13.94
C GLY A 40 10.12 -2.70 14.30
N ILE A 41 8.98 -2.43 13.64
CA ILE A 41 8.17 -1.22 13.80
C ILE A 41 7.14 -1.40 14.92
N LEU A 42 6.45 -2.55 14.93
CA LEU A 42 5.45 -2.94 15.91
C LEU A 42 5.75 -4.36 16.40
N PRO A 43 6.45 -4.54 17.54
CA PRO A 43 6.93 -5.86 18.01
C PRO A 43 5.87 -6.95 18.14
N THR A 44 4.61 -6.57 18.34
CA THR A 44 3.47 -7.49 18.48
C THR A 44 2.75 -7.78 17.17
N ALA A 45 3.24 -7.29 16.03
CA ALA A 45 2.61 -7.47 14.73
C ALA A 45 2.42 -8.97 14.40
N LYS A 46 1.18 -9.33 14.03
CA LYS A 46 0.76 -10.69 13.66
C LYS A 46 0.45 -10.81 12.16
N SER A 47 0.16 -9.69 11.51
CA SER A 47 -0.21 -9.62 10.11
C SER A 47 0.01 -8.21 9.58
N VAL A 48 0.13 -8.09 8.26
CA VAL A 48 0.20 -6.80 7.56
C VAL A 48 -1.01 -6.68 6.63
N ILE A 49 -1.77 -5.60 6.77
CA ILE A 49 -2.82 -5.24 5.81
C ILE A 49 -2.20 -4.30 4.80
N VAL A 50 -2.31 -4.63 3.52
CA VAL A 50 -1.74 -3.85 2.41
C VAL A 50 -2.89 -3.30 1.58
N CYS A 51 -2.91 -1.99 1.38
CA CYS A 51 -3.84 -1.29 0.49
C CYS A 51 -3.06 -0.74 -0.70
N ALA A 52 -3.58 -0.91 -1.91
CA ALA A 52 -3.00 -0.33 -3.12
C ALA A 52 -3.99 0.64 -3.78
N ILE A 53 -3.45 1.71 -4.36
CA ILE A 53 -4.17 2.68 -5.16
C ILE A 53 -3.58 2.65 -6.57
N HIS A 54 -4.43 2.47 -7.57
CA HIS A 54 -4.06 2.40 -8.97
C HIS A 54 -3.80 3.80 -9.52
N HIS A 55 -2.56 4.06 -9.93
CA HIS A 55 -2.21 5.32 -10.58
C HIS A 55 -2.66 5.31 -12.04
N PRO A 56 -3.10 6.44 -12.61
CA PRO A 56 -3.39 6.52 -14.04
C PRO A 56 -2.15 6.18 -14.86
N ASP A 57 -2.27 5.25 -15.80
CA ASP A 57 -1.15 4.76 -16.62
C ASP A 57 -0.40 5.90 -17.31
N ALA A 58 -1.13 6.82 -17.96
CA ALA A 58 -0.52 7.99 -18.62
C ALA A 58 0.29 8.87 -17.66
N ALA A 59 -0.10 8.95 -16.37
CA ALA A 59 0.67 9.72 -15.39
C ALA A 59 1.98 9.02 -15.00
N ILE A 60 2.04 7.70 -15.08
CA ILE A 60 3.25 6.90 -14.87
C ILE A 60 4.13 6.91 -16.12
N GLU A 61 3.54 6.75 -17.29
CA GLU A 61 4.26 6.67 -18.58
C GLU A 61 4.96 7.98 -18.95
N LEU A 62 4.32 9.12 -18.68
CA LEU A 62 4.85 10.44 -19.02
C LEU A 62 5.76 11.03 -17.94
N ASP A 63 5.77 10.46 -16.73
CA ASP A 63 6.65 10.95 -15.67
C ASP A 63 8.09 10.49 -15.91
N GLY A 64 9.05 11.34 -15.55
CA GLY A 64 10.47 11.04 -15.77
C GLY A 64 10.97 11.17 -17.21
N GLU A 65 10.13 11.49 -18.20
CA GLU A 65 10.57 11.76 -19.59
C GLU A 65 11.61 12.89 -19.67
N VAL A 66 11.47 13.92 -18.83
CA VAL A 66 12.39 15.06 -18.78
C VAL A 66 13.60 14.76 -17.88
N HIS A 67 13.34 14.36 -16.62
CA HIS A 67 14.35 13.98 -15.63
C HIS A 67 13.67 13.30 -14.43
N SER A 68 14.30 12.29 -13.83
CA SER A 68 13.71 11.49 -12.74
C SER A 68 13.48 12.24 -11.43
N GLN A 69 14.13 13.39 -11.24
CA GLN A 69 13.93 14.25 -10.06
C GLN A 69 12.91 15.37 -10.31
N ILE A 70 12.42 15.51 -11.54
CA ILE A 70 11.37 16.48 -11.89
C ILE A 70 10.03 15.78 -11.78
N MET A 71 9.19 16.30 -10.89
CA MET A 71 7.86 15.75 -10.65
C MET A 71 6.85 16.31 -11.63
N GLY A 72 6.60 15.52 -12.67
CA GLY A 72 5.68 15.80 -13.75
C GLY A 72 4.27 15.30 -13.45
N PRO A 73 3.63 14.55 -14.37
CA PRO A 73 2.27 14.04 -14.21
C PRO A 73 2.05 13.18 -12.95
N TYR A 74 3.10 12.51 -12.45
CA TYR A 74 3.01 11.70 -11.24
C TYR A 74 2.70 12.52 -9.97
N ARG A 75 2.78 13.86 -10.04
CA ARG A 75 2.30 14.75 -8.97
C ARG A 75 0.86 14.46 -8.53
N VAL A 76 0.04 13.87 -9.40
CA VAL A 76 -1.31 13.40 -9.05
C VAL A 76 -1.32 12.47 -7.84
N GLN A 77 -0.22 11.73 -7.59
CA GLN A 77 -0.05 10.87 -6.41
C GLN A 77 -0.35 11.62 -5.09
N TYR A 78 0.03 12.90 -4.96
CA TYR A 78 -0.20 13.65 -3.72
C TYR A 78 -1.69 13.80 -3.38
N ILE A 79 -2.55 13.85 -4.39
CA ILE A 79 -4.00 13.91 -4.22
C ILE A 79 -4.56 12.49 -4.08
N MET A 80 -3.98 11.51 -4.77
CA MET A 80 -4.43 10.12 -4.66
C MET A 80 -4.22 9.54 -3.27
N ASN A 81 -3.13 9.92 -2.60
CA ASN A 81 -2.85 9.47 -1.24
C ASN A 81 -3.85 9.99 -0.20
N SER A 82 -4.63 11.04 -0.50
CA SER A 82 -5.71 11.50 0.39
C SER A 82 -7.00 10.68 0.28
N LYS A 83 -7.04 9.68 -0.61
CA LYS A 83 -8.13 8.71 -0.72
C LYS A 83 -8.04 7.57 0.30
N LEU A 84 -7.07 7.59 1.23
CA LEU A 84 -6.96 6.63 2.34
C LEU A 84 -6.89 7.37 3.67
#